data_AF-A0A7K2N167-F1
#
_entry.id   AF-A0A7K2N167-F1
#
_cell.length_a   1.000
_cell.length_b   1.000
_cell.length_c   1.000
_cell.angle_alpha   90.00
_cell.angle_beta   90.00
_cell.angle_gamma   90.00
#
_symmetry.space_group_name_H-M   'P 1'
#
loop_
_entity.id
_entity.type
_entity.pdbx_description
1 polymer ?
#
loop_
_entity_poly.entity_id
_entity_poly.type
_entity_poly.pdbx_seq_one_letter_code
_entity_poly.pdbx_strand_id
1 'polypeptide(L)'
;LGRVAGGGTAIDPEVVAQLFTRTRQDTRLERLSPREREVLALMAEGLGNSAIAGRLVVTDGAVHKHIRSIFAKLDLSPADQVDRRVAAVLHYLENARAPRR
;
A
#
# COMPACT_ATOMS: atom_id res chain seq x y z
N LEU A 1 -7.27 24.18 3.03
CA LEU A 1 -7.53 23.66 1.66
C LEU A 1 -6.23 23.73 0.86
N GLY A 2 -5.35 22.75 1.06
CA GLY A 2 -4.01 22.69 0.49
C GLY A 2 -3.95 21.65 -0.63
N ARG A 3 -3.77 22.15 -1.85
CA ARG A 3 -3.73 21.44 -3.13
C ARG A 3 -2.50 20.52 -3.20
N VAL A 4 -2.70 19.21 -3.32
CA VAL A 4 -1.64 18.24 -3.68
C VAL A 4 -1.37 18.41 -5.19
N ALA A 5 -0.48 19.35 -5.51
CA ALA A 5 0.01 19.57 -6.86
C ALA A 5 1.24 18.67 -7.09
N GLY A 6 1.12 17.72 -8.02
CA GLY A 6 2.23 16.89 -8.48
C GLY A 6 1.87 15.41 -8.63
N GLY A 7 0.83 15.08 -9.41
CA GLY A 7 0.56 13.69 -9.84
C GLY A 7 0.23 12.67 -8.75
N GLY A 8 0.06 13.09 -7.49
CA GLY A 8 -0.36 12.25 -6.38
C GLY A 8 -1.87 12.29 -6.22
N THR A 9 -2.51 11.11 -6.31
CA THR A 9 -3.94 10.92 -6.05
C THR A 9 -4.29 11.48 -4.66
N ALA A 10 -5.19 12.47 -4.63
CA ALA A 10 -5.72 13.01 -3.38
C ALA A 10 -6.52 11.90 -2.68
N ILE A 11 -6.14 11.55 -1.45
CA ILE A 11 -6.86 10.56 -0.65
C ILE A 11 -8.03 11.26 0.02
N ASP A 12 -9.23 10.76 -0.25
CA ASP A 12 -10.45 11.26 0.38
C ASP A 12 -10.43 10.95 1.90
N PRO A 13 -10.69 11.92 2.78
CA PRO A 13 -10.71 11.71 4.23
C PRO A 13 -11.72 10.66 4.71
N GLU A 14 -12.78 10.41 3.94
CA GLU A 14 -13.80 9.40 4.26
C GLU A 14 -13.26 7.97 4.14
N VAL A 15 -12.29 7.74 3.24
CA VAL A 15 -11.57 6.47 3.09
C VAL A 15 -10.74 6.16 4.33
N VAL A 16 -10.12 7.20 4.91
CA VAL A 16 -9.29 7.06 6.10
C VAL A 16 -10.17 6.66 7.30
N ALA A 17 -11.36 7.27 7.42
CA ALA A 17 -12.33 6.97 8.48
C ALA A 17 -12.81 5.50 8.47
N GLN A 18 -13.01 4.93 7.28
CA GLN A 18 -13.47 3.54 7.15
C GLN A 18 -12.39 2.50 7.52
N LEU A 19 -11.10 2.81 7.33
CA LEU A 19 -10.02 1.94 7.78
C LEU A 19 -9.87 1.91 9.32
N PHE A 20 -10.08 3.05 10.00
CA PHE A 20 -9.95 3.15 11.46
C PHE A 20 -10.88 2.21 12.26
N THR A 21 -11.94 1.66 11.65
CA THR A 21 -12.93 0.82 12.35
C THR A 21 -12.49 -0.63 12.52
N ARG A 22 -11.39 -1.08 11.88
CA ARG A 22 -10.98 -2.49 11.86
C ARG A 22 -9.67 -2.77 12.59
N THR A 23 -9.52 -2.20 13.79
CA THR A 23 -8.42 -2.51 14.70
C THR A 23 -8.54 -3.94 15.25
N ARG A 24 -7.92 -4.89 14.56
CA ARG A 24 -7.37 -6.14 15.12
C ARG A 24 -6.05 -6.37 14.40
N GLN A 25 -4.96 -6.32 15.16
CA GLN A 25 -3.56 -6.56 14.75
C GLN A 25 -3.44 -7.27 13.38
N ASP A 26 -2.99 -6.52 12.38
CA ASP A 26 -3.11 -6.89 10.97
C ASP A 26 -2.09 -7.98 10.58
N THR A 27 -2.42 -9.24 10.91
CA THR A 27 -1.67 -10.45 10.51
C THR A 27 -1.55 -10.62 9.00
N ARG A 28 -2.28 -9.81 8.20
CA ARG A 28 -2.21 -9.83 6.74
C ARG A 28 -0.84 -9.37 6.21
N LEU A 29 -0.19 -8.42 6.88
CA LEU A 29 1.15 -7.97 6.50
C LEU A 29 2.21 -9.04 6.74
N GLU A 30 2.00 -9.96 7.68
CA GLU A 30 2.89 -11.10 7.92
C GLU A 30 2.84 -12.12 6.77
N ARG A 31 1.74 -12.17 6.02
CA ARG A 31 1.59 -13.02 4.82
C ARG A 31 2.43 -12.52 3.64
N LEU A 32 2.92 -11.29 3.69
CA LEU A 32 3.77 -10.72 2.66
C LEU A 32 5.21 -11.25 2.79
N SER A 33 5.75 -11.71 1.67
CA SER A 33 7.17 -12.03 1.53
C SER A 33 8.03 -10.77 1.76
N PRO A 34 9.33 -10.95 2.07
CA PRO A 34 10.24 -9.81 2.24
C PRO A 34 10.22 -8.84 1.06
N ARG A 35 10.20 -9.38 -0.17
CA ARG A 35 10.18 -8.58 -1.39
C ARG A 35 8.88 -7.80 -1.58
N GLU A 36 7.75 -8.39 -1.22
CA GLU A 36 6.45 -7.71 -1.25
C GLU A 36 6.38 -6.59 -0.22
N ARG A 37 6.98 -6.77 0.96
CA ARG A 37 7.09 -5.72 1.98
C ARG A 37 7.99 -4.57 1.53
N GLU A 38 9.10 -4.85 0.86
CA GLU A 38 9.95 -3.80 0.27
C GLU A 38 9.19 -3.00 -0.78
N VAL A 39 8.47 -3.67 -1.70
CA VAL A 39 7.63 -3.00 -2.69
C VAL A 39 6.58 -2.13 -2.00
N LEU A 40 5.90 -2.65 -0.97
CA LEU A 40 4.89 -1.91 -0.22
C LEU A 40 5.46 -0.70 0.54
N ALA A 41 6.65 -0.82 1.12
CA ALA A 41 7.34 0.28 1.76
C ALA A 41 7.66 1.41 0.77
N LEU A 42 8.19 1.07 -0.41
CA LEU A 42 8.47 2.05 -1.47
C LEU A 42 7.19 2.68 -2.04
N MET A 43 6.08 1.94 -2.08
CA MET A 43 4.76 2.50 -2.41
C MET A 43 4.30 3.51 -1.34
N ALA A 44 4.56 3.22 -0.06
CA ALA A 44 4.23 4.12 1.06
C ALA A 44 5.09 5.40 1.07
N GLU A 45 6.29 5.35 0.51
CA GLU A 45 7.11 6.53 0.22
C GLU A 45 6.57 7.38 -0.95
N GLY A 46 5.49 6.94 -1.62
CA GLY A 46 4.87 7.65 -2.74
C GLY A 46 5.55 7.40 -4.10
N LEU A 47 6.46 6.42 -4.19
CA LEU A 47 7.12 6.12 -5.46
C LEU A 47 6.19 5.46 -6.47
N GLY A 48 6.35 5.80 -7.75
CA GLY A 48 5.70 5.10 -8.87
C GLY A 48 6.39 3.78 -9.25
N ASN A 49 5.73 2.97 -10.09
CA ASN A 49 6.19 1.62 -10.44
C ASN A 49 7.59 1.58 -11.08
N SER A 50 7.89 2.52 -11.98
CA SER A 50 9.19 2.58 -12.64
C SER A 50 10.31 3.03 -11.70
N ALA A 51 10.02 3.89 -10.72
CA ALA A 51 10.96 4.27 -9.69
C ALA A 51 11.23 3.10 -8.71
N ILE A 52 10.19 2.34 -8.37
CA ILE A 52 10.32 1.09 -7.59
C ILE A 52 11.16 0.07 -8.37
N ALA A 53 10.88 -0.12 -9.65
CA ALA A 53 11.62 -1.02 -10.53
C ALA A 53 13.11 -0.67 -10.57
N GLY A 54 13.42 0.62 -10.69
CA GLY A 54 14.80 1.15 -10.64
C GLY A 54 15.49 0.90 -9.29
N ARG A 55 14.83 1.19 -8.16
CA ARG A 55 15.40 0.96 -6.81
C ARG A 55 15.63 -0.51 -6.51
N LEU A 56 14.71 -1.37 -6.97
CA LEU A 56 14.76 -2.80 -6.71
C LEU A 56 15.58 -3.56 -7.76
N VAL A 57 16.06 -2.89 -8.81
CA VAL A 57 16.80 -3.48 -9.94
C VAL A 57 16.02 -4.66 -10.56
N VAL A 58 14.74 -4.41 -10.88
CA VAL A 58 13.82 -5.38 -11.50
C VAL A 58 13.07 -4.73 -12.66
N THR A 59 12.34 -5.54 -13.44
CA THR A 59 11.49 -5.03 -14.52
C THR A 59 10.18 -4.44 -13.97
N ASP A 60 9.56 -3.51 -14.70
CA ASP A 60 8.25 -2.94 -14.34
C ASP A 60 7.18 -4.04 -14.24
N GLY A 61 7.24 -5.05 -15.11
CA GLY A 61 6.38 -6.23 -15.05
C GLY A 61 6.56 -7.07 -13.78
N ALA A 62 7.78 -7.17 -13.26
CA ALA A 62 8.02 -7.82 -11.96
C ALA A 62 7.39 -7.03 -10.81
N VAL A 63 7.48 -5.70 -10.84
CA VAL A 63 6.80 -4.83 -9.87
C VAL A 63 5.29 -5.01 -9.94
N HIS A 64 4.68 -5.03 -11.12
CA HIS A 64 3.23 -5.28 -11.26
C HIS A 64 2.82 -6.64 -10.70
N LYS A 65 3.63 -7.67 -10.92
CA LYS A 65 3.40 -9.00 -10.35
C LYS A 65 3.42 -8.97 -8.82
N HIS A 66 4.40 -8.28 -8.23
CA HIS A 66 4.47 -8.09 -6.78
C HIS A 66 3.25 -7.32 -6.25
N ILE A 67 2.86 -6.22 -6.90
CA ILE A 67 1.69 -5.42 -6.51
C ILE A 67 0.41 -6.24 -6.55
N ARG A 68 0.19 -7.02 -7.62
CA ARG A 68 -0.98 -7.90 -7.74
C ARG A 68 -1.01 -8.96 -6.63
N SER A 69 0.15 -9.54 -6.30
CA SER A 69 0.29 -10.50 -5.21
C SER A 69 0.03 -9.87 -3.84
N ILE A 70 0.51 -8.64 -3.61
CA ILE A 70 0.23 -7.86 -2.38
C ILE A 70 -1.28 -7.66 -2.23
N PHE A 71 -1.96 -7.17 -3.27
CA PHE A 71 -3.40 -6.94 -3.20
C PHE A 71 -4.19 -8.22 -2.90
N ALA A 72 -3.81 -9.34 -3.53
CA ALA A 72 -4.43 -10.63 -3.24
C ALA A 72 -4.20 -11.08 -1.79
N LYS A 73 -3.00 -10.89 -1.24
CA LYS A 73 -2.64 -11.30 0.13
C LYS A 73 -3.21 -10.40 1.23
N LEU A 74 -3.46 -9.15 0.89
CA LEU A 74 -4.14 -8.18 1.76
C LEU A 74 -5.67 -8.27 1.64
N ASP A 75 -6.19 -9.24 0.88
CA ASP A 75 -7.63 -9.43 0.64
C ASP A 75 -8.32 -8.17 0.05
N LEU A 76 -7.58 -7.38 -0.75
CA LEU A 76 -8.07 -6.14 -1.36
C LEU A 76 -8.82 -6.43 -2.65
N SER A 77 -10.14 -6.20 -2.64
CA SER A 77 -11.01 -6.53 -3.76
C SER A 77 -10.96 -5.46 -4.85
N PRO A 78 -11.01 -5.82 -6.14
CA PRO A 78 -11.18 -4.84 -7.22
C PRO A 78 -12.53 -4.11 -7.16
N ALA A 79 -13.51 -4.65 -6.42
CA ALA A 79 -14.84 -4.07 -6.24
C ALA A 79 -14.90 -3.04 -5.11
N ASP A 80 -13.79 -2.85 -4.38
CA ASP A 80 -13.73 -1.82 -3.35
C ASP A 80 -13.76 -0.44 -4.01
N GLN A 81 -14.57 0.48 -3.46
CA GLN A 81 -14.66 1.86 -3.96
C GLN A 81 -13.37 2.67 -3.74
N VAL A 82 -12.37 2.06 -3.10
CA VAL A 82 -11.10 2.66 -2.72
C VAL A 82 -10.00 2.17 -3.66
N ASP A 83 -9.08 3.05 -4.03
CA ASP A 83 -7.87 2.64 -4.74
C ASP A 83 -7.07 1.63 -3.91
N ARG A 84 -6.90 0.42 -4.46
CA ARG A 84 -6.20 -0.70 -3.80
C ARG A 84 -4.77 -0.36 -3.38
N ARG A 85 -4.09 0.53 -4.10
CA ARG A 85 -2.75 0.98 -3.72
C ARG A 85 -2.81 1.80 -2.44
N VAL A 86 -3.79 2.69 -2.34
CA VAL A 86 -4.02 3.54 -1.17
C VAL A 86 -4.39 2.67 0.02
N ALA A 87 -5.34 1.74 -0.15
CA ALA A 87 -5.71 0.80 0.90
C ALA A 87 -4.49 0.01 1.40
N ALA A 88 -3.69 -0.54 0.50
CA ALA A 88 -2.47 -1.28 0.86
C ALA A 88 -1.46 -0.42 1.65
N VAL A 89 -1.25 0.84 1.23
CA VAL A 89 -0.33 1.77 1.90
C VAL A 89 -0.85 2.15 3.29
N LEU A 90 -2.15 2.41 3.43
CA LEU A 90 -2.74 2.73 4.73
C LEU A 90 -2.60 1.56 5.71
N HIS A 91 -2.90 0.33 5.29
CA HIS A 91 -2.66 -0.88 6.08
C HIS A 91 -1.18 -0.97 6.54
N TYR A 92 -0.23 -0.67 5.65
CA TYR A 92 1.20 -0.66 5.99
C TYR A 92 1.56 0.40 7.05
N LEU A 93 1.06 1.63 6.89
CA LEU A 93 1.34 2.75 7.79
C LEU A 93 0.69 2.57 9.17
N GLU A 94 -0.50 1.99 9.23
CA GLU A 94 -1.17 1.65 10.50
C GLU A 94 -0.36 0.64 11.30
N ASN A 95 0.16 -0.40 10.64
CA ASN A 95 1.02 -1.39 11.29
C ASN A 95 2.39 -0.81 11.67
N ALA A 96 2.95 0.14 10.90
CA ALA A 96 4.19 0.83 11.26
C ALA A 96 4.02 1.78 12.45
N ARG A 97 2.80 2.31 12.66
CA ARG A 97 2.45 3.17 13.80
C ARG A 97 2.04 2.39 15.05
N ALA A 98 1.59 1.14 14.91
CA ALA A 98 1.29 0.29 16.05
C ALA A 98 2.58 0.01 16.84
N PRO A 99 2.64 0.28 18.15
CA PRO A 99 3.81 -0.08 18.95
C PRO A 99 3.97 -1.60 18.88
N ARG A 100 5.08 -2.04 18.29
CA ARG A 100 5.53 -3.44 18.36
C ARG A 100 5.83 -3.75 19.84
N ARG A 101 4.82 -4.24 20.57
CA ARG A 101 4.98 -4.77 21.92
C ARG A 101 5.73 -6.09 21.89
#